data_AF-A0A3D4YQQ9-F1
#
_entry.id   AF-A0A3D4YQQ9-F1
#
_cell.length_a   1.000
_cell.length_b   1.000
_cell.length_c   1.000
_cell.angle_alpha   90.00
_cell.angle_beta   90.00
_cell.angle_gamma   90.00
#
_symmetry.space_group_name_H-M   'P 1'
#
loop_
_entity.id
_entity.type
_entity.pdbx_description
1 polymer ?
#
loop_
_entity_poly.entity_id
_entity_poly.type
_entity_poly.pdbx_seq_one_letter_code
_entity_poly.pdbx_strand_id
1 'polypeptide(L)'
;MNRTLLRTFALVTALTLTAFSAALAGPPWIAIEYPANPFDRTSRDAFLTVRTYHHGDLMAKTVTGTAEGVVNGKRQSMPLDIRAGSQPGMYVVRWQRPAVGRWVLVINSGMQGVTDATAVVEISPTGTVASVTVPTRAISDGWISPRPVAAAEIDALLQGRSLASAGMQYRANR
;
A
#
# COMPACT_ATOMS: atom_id res chain seq x y z
N MET A 1 57.18 -18.45 -30.18
CA MET A 1 55.91 -17.97 -29.58
C MET A 1 55.72 -18.69 -28.26
N ASN A 2 56.06 -18.05 -27.14
CA ASN A 2 56.31 -18.70 -25.86
C ASN A 2 54.99 -19.03 -25.13
N ARG A 3 54.74 -20.32 -24.92
CA ARG A 3 53.53 -20.91 -24.30
C ARG A 3 53.27 -20.45 -22.86
N THR A 4 54.21 -19.75 -22.24
CA THR A 4 54.11 -19.22 -20.87
C THR A 4 53.33 -17.91 -20.79
N LEU A 5 53.28 -17.11 -21.85
CA LEU A 5 52.54 -15.82 -21.86
C LEU A 5 51.02 -16.01 -22.00
N LEU A 6 50.57 -17.13 -22.56
CA LEU A 6 49.13 -17.44 -22.65
C LEU A 6 48.50 -17.85 -21.32
N ARG A 7 49.29 -18.26 -20.32
CA ARG A 7 48.75 -18.71 -19.03
C ARG A 7 48.49 -17.56 -18.06
N THR A 8 49.20 -16.44 -18.18
CA THR A 8 49.01 -15.26 -17.33
C THR A 8 47.84 -14.38 -17.78
N PHE A 9 47.47 -14.40 -19.06
CA PHE A 9 46.28 -13.69 -19.55
C PHE A 9 44.95 -14.40 -19.25
N ALA A 10 44.97 -15.67 -18.82
CA ALA A 10 43.75 -16.41 -18.48
C ALA A 10 43.24 -16.13 -17.06
N LEU A 11 44.06 -15.54 -16.18
CA LEU A 11 43.69 -15.31 -14.77
C LEU A 11 43.12 -13.91 -14.50
N VAL A 12 43.32 -12.94 -15.40
CA VAL A 12 42.87 -11.54 -15.19
C VAL A 12 41.47 -11.29 -15.78
N THR A 13 40.99 -12.15 -16.69
CA THR A 13 39.66 -12.01 -17.32
C THR A 13 38.53 -12.68 -16.53
N ALA A 14 38.82 -13.28 -15.36
CA ALA A 14 37.81 -13.83 -14.45
C ALA A 14 37.26 -12.79 -13.46
N LEU A 15 37.56 -11.50 -13.67
CA LEU A 15 36.94 -10.37 -12.97
C LEU A 15 35.78 -9.78 -13.79
N THR A 16 35.00 -10.63 -14.46
CA THR A 16 33.77 -10.23 -15.13
C THR A 16 32.71 -9.90 -14.10
N LEU A 17 32.59 -8.59 -13.83
CA LEU A 17 31.39 -7.86 -13.43
C LEU A 17 30.37 -8.69 -12.63
N THR A 18 30.55 -8.76 -11.32
CA THR A 18 29.40 -8.76 -10.42
C THR A 18 28.74 -7.40 -10.55
N ALA A 19 27.83 -7.27 -11.52
CA ALA A 19 26.84 -6.21 -11.49
C ALA A 19 25.99 -6.46 -10.25
N PHE A 20 26.41 -5.89 -9.12
CA PHE A 20 25.52 -5.70 -7.98
C PHE A 20 24.44 -4.76 -8.47
N SER A 21 23.34 -5.32 -8.95
CA SER A 21 22.07 -4.61 -8.96
C SER A 21 21.85 -4.20 -7.52
N ALA A 22 22.11 -2.94 -7.19
CA ALA A 22 21.64 -2.38 -5.94
C ALA A 22 20.13 -2.61 -5.96
N ALA A 23 19.65 -3.61 -5.21
CA ALA A 23 18.23 -3.79 -5.01
C ALA A 23 17.76 -2.48 -4.41
N LEU A 24 17.03 -1.70 -5.19
CA LEU A 24 16.49 -0.42 -4.74
C LEU A 24 15.43 -0.77 -3.70
N ALA A 25 15.86 -0.81 -2.44
CA ALA A 25 15.02 -1.23 -1.33
C ALA A 25 13.97 -0.13 -1.05
N GLY A 26 12.85 -0.17 -1.77
CA GLY A 26 11.73 0.75 -1.56
C GLY A 26 10.93 0.43 -0.29
N PRO A 27 10.29 1.41 0.35
CA PRO A 27 9.40 1.16 1.49
C PRO A 27 8.26 0.19 1.09
N PRO A 28 7.60 -0.46 2.06
CA PRO A 28 6.35 -1.16 1.78
C PRO A 28 5.30 -0.19 1.22
N TRP A 29 4.34 -0.69 0.45
CA TRP A 29 3.24 0.12 -0.06
C TRP A 29 1.93 -0.66 -0.05
N ILE A 30 0.82 0.08 -0.01
CA ILE A 30 -0.54 -0.44 -0.13
C ILE A 30 -1.27 0.37 -1.19
N ALA A 31 -1.95 -0.29 -2.11
CA ALA A 31 -2.75 0.34 -3.15
C ALA A 31 -4.18 -0.15 -3.11
N ILE A 32 -5.10 0.72 -3.49
CA ILE A 32 -6.54 0.43 -3.60
C ILE A 32 -6.91 0.51 -5.07
N GLU A 33 -7.64 -0.47 -5.55
CA GLU A 33 -8.25 -0.48 -6.87
C GLU A 33 -9.77 -0.42 -6.71
N TYR A 34 -10.37 0.61 -7.31
CA TYR A 34 -11.80 0.87 -7.31
C TYR A 34 -12.23 1.44 -8.68
N PRO A 35 -13.33 0.94 -9.28
CA PRO A 35 -14.10 -0.22 -8.83
C PRO A 35 -13.25 -1.50 -8.92
N ALA A 36 -13.61 -2.51 -8.12
CA ALA A 36 -12.98 -3.82 -8.23
C ALA A 36 -13.19 -4.40 -9.64
N ASN A 37 -12.15 -5.00 -10.23
CA ASN A 37 -12.26 -5.64 -11.54
C ASN A 37 -13.33 -6.75 -11.53
N PRO A 38 -14.44 -6.62 -12.28
CA PRO A 38 -15.52 -7.61 -12.27
C PRO A 38 -15.18 -8.90 -13.05
N PHE A 39 -14.13 -8.87 -13.86
CA PHE A 39 -13.69 -9.99 -14.70
C PHE A 39 -12.75 -10.96 -13.96
N ASP A 40 -12.18 -10.55 -12.83
CA ASP A 40 -11.54 -11.48 -11.90
C ASP A 40 -12.63 -12.12 -11.02
N ARG A 41 -12.66 -13.46 -11.01
CA ARG A 41 -13.65 -14.25 -10.27
C ARG A 41 -13.62 -13.97 -8.78
N THR A 42 -12.44 -13.71 -8.21
CA THR A 42 -12.26 -13.52 -6.76
C THR A 42 -12.74 -12.14 -6.30
N SER A 43 -12.60 -11.12 -7.14
CA SER A 43 -13.03 -9.73 -6.87
C SER A 43 -14.43 -9.41 -7.35
N ARG A 44 -15.14 -10.37 -7.95
CA ARG A 44 -16.54 -10.21 -8.32
C ARG A 44 -17.37 -9.80 -7.10
N ASP A 45 -18.16 -8.74 -7.25
CA ASP A 45 -18.99 -8.14 -6.19
C ASP A 45 -18.21 -7.62 -4.98
N ALA A 46 -16.88 -7.51 -5.06
CA ALA A 46 -16.09 -6.83 -4.03
C ALA A 46 -16.36 -5.32 -4.12
N PHE A 47 -16.32 -4.65 -2.98
CA PHE A 47 -16.44 -3.19 -2.97
C PHE A 47 -15.20 -2.54 -3.60
N LEU A 48 -14.02 -3.03 -3.21
CA LEU A 48 -12.72 -2.64 -3.76
C LEU A 48 -11.72 -3.81 -3.60
N THR A 49 -10.55 -3.69 -4.23
CA THR A 49 -9.44 -4.60 -3.98
C THR A 49 -8.24 -3.85 -3.40
N VAL A 50 -7.39 -4.58 -2.70
CA VAL A 50 -6.17 -4.08 -2.05
C VAL A 50 -4.99 -4.82 -2.65
N ARG A 51 -3.91 -4.10 -2.94
CA ARG A 51 -2.62 -4.68 -3.33
C ARG A 51 -1.54 -4.25 -2.35
N THR A 52 -0.72 -5.20 -1.92
CA THR A 52 0.39 -4.95 -1.00
C THR A 52 1.73 -5.18 -1.68
N TYR A 53 2.69 -4.31 -1.38
CA TYR A 53 4.00 -4.29 -1.99
C TYR A 53 5.12 -4.24 -0.96
N HIS A 54 6.29 -4.76 -1.34
CA HIS A 54 7.55 -4.53 -0.65
C HIS A 54 8.65 -4.38 -1.69
N HIS A 55 9.45 -3.32 -1.59
CA HIS A 55 10.47 -2.98 -2.61
C HIS A 55 9.93 -2.85 -4.05
N GLY A 56 8.65 -2.50 -4.20
CA GLY A 56 7.99 -2.36 -5.51
C GLY A 56 7.34 -3.65 -6.05
N ASP A 57 7.68 -4.81 -5.47
CA ASP A 57 7.11 -6.10 -5.87
C ASP A 57 5.83 -6.41 -5.12
N LEU A 58 4.86 -7.04 -5.79
CA LEU A 58 3.67 -7.58 -5.15
C LEU A 58 4.07 -8.65 -4.13
N MET A 59 3.64 -8.49 -2.89
CA MET A 59 4.00 -9.39 -1.81
C MET A 59 2.84 -9.58 -0.85
N ALA A 60 2.58 -10.83 -0.46
CA ALA A 60 1.58 -11.13 0.55
C ALA A 60 1.97 -10.51 1.90
N LYS A 61 1.01 -9.84 2.53
CA LYS A 61 1.09 -9.27 3.88
C LYS A 61 -0.15 -9.66 4.70
N THR A 62 -0.13 -9.44 6.00
CA THR A 62 -1.38 -9.46 6.77
C THR A 62 -2.14 -8.17 6.45
N VAL A 63 -3.39 -8.29 5.99
CA VAL A 63 -4.27 -7.14 5.73
C VAL A 63 -5.47 -7.21 6.66
N THR A 64 -5.73 -6.10 7.36
CA THR A 64 -6.87 -5.92 8.24
C THR A 64 -7.55 -4.59 7.92
N GLY A 65 -8.77 -4.39 8.40
CA GLY A 65 -9.37 -3.06 8.29
C GLY A 65 -10.71 -2.92 8.97
N THR A 66 -11.07 -1.66 9.21
CA THR A 66 -12.34 -1.25 9.79
C THR A 66 -12.98 -0.16 8.95
N ALA A 67 -14.31 -0.17 8.88
CA ALA A 67 -15.11 0.97 8.47
C ALA A 67 -15.40 1.81 9.72
N GLU A 68 -14.88 3.02 9.75
CA GLU A 68 -15.08 4.00 10.81
C GLU A 68 -16.07 5.03 10.34
N GLY A 69 -17.07 5.36 11.16
CA GLY A 69 -18.14 6.24 10.75
C GLY A 69 -18.79 7.02 11.86
N VAL A 70 -19.62 7.97 11.46
CA VAL A 70 -20.53 8.72 12.34
C VAL A 70 -21.94 8.59 11.81
N VAL A 71 -22.81 8.01 12.64
CA VAL A 71 -24.24 7.82 12.36
C VAL A 71 -25.02 8.54 13.45
N ASN A 72 -25.88 9.49 13.08
CA ASN A 72 -26.68 10.29 14.02
C ASN A 72 -25.83 10.92 15.14
N GLY A 73 -24.66 11.45 14.79
CA GLY A 73 -23.71 12.05 15.73
C GLY A 73 -22.94 11.07 16.61
N LYS A 74 -23.15 9.75 16.47
CA LYS A 74 -22.45 8.72 17.25
C LYS A 74 -21.39 8.01 16.41
N ARG A 75 -20.20 7.85 16.99
CA ARG A 75 -19.12 7.07 16.38
C ARG A 75 -19.53 5.60 16.25
N GLN A 76 -19.20 4.99 15.11
CA GLN A 76 -19.43 3.59 14.79
C GLN A 76 -18.16 3.01 14.19
N SER A 77 -17.85 1.76 14.51
CA SER A 77 -16.74 1.00 13.92
C SER A 77 -17.26 -0.37 13.54
N MET A 78 -16.92 -0.82 12.33
CA MET A 78 -17.33 -2.12 11.79
C MET A 78 -16.12 -2.82 11.18
N PRO A 79 -15.85 -4.09 11.48
CA PRO A 79 -14.79 -4.83 10.81
C PRO A 79 -15.11 -4.99 9.32
N LEU A 80 -14.08 -4.89 8.48
CA LEU A 80 -14.20 -5.20 7.06
C LEU A 80 -14.05 -6.71 6.82
N ASP A 81 -14.81 -7.25 5.87
CA ASP A 81 -14.60 -8.60 5.38
C ASP A 81 -13.49 -8.58 4.31
N ILE A 82 -12.29 -8.99 4.71
CA ILE A 82 -11.11 -8.99 3.84
C ILE A 82 -10.64 -10.42 3.60
N ARG A 83 -10.55 -10.81 2.33
CA ARG A 83 -10.12 -12.16 1.91
C ARG A 83 -8.99 -12.07 0.89
N ALA A 84 -8.19 -13.13 0.80
CA ALA A 84 -7.20 -13.26 -0.27
C ALA A 84 -7.89 -13.27 -1.65
N GLY A 85 -7.26 -12.62 -2.63
CA GLY A 85 -7.69 -12.56 -4.02
C GLY A 85 -7.06 -13.66 -4.88
N SER A 86 -7.01 -13.42 -6.19
CA SER A 86 -6.52 -14.39 -7.18
C SER A 86 -5.00 -14.55 -7.20
N GLN A 87 -4.25 -13.64 -6.56
CA GLN A 87 -2.78 -13.62 -6.54
C GLN A 87 -2.22 -13.25 -5.16
N PRO A 88 -0.99 -13.69 -4.82
CA PRO A 88 -0.29 -13.23 -3.62
C PRO A 88 -0.20 -11.70 -3.57
N GLY A 89 -0.49 -11.12 -2.41
CA GLY A 89 -0.50 -9.67 -2.22
C GLY A 89 -1.76 -8.98 -2.75
N MET A 90 -2.73 -9.70 -3.31
CA MET A 90 -4.05 -9.18 -3.65
C MET A 90 -5.10 -9.61 -2.63
N TYR A 91 -5.96 -8.69 -2.23
CA TYR A 91 -7.07 -8.93 -1.31
C TYR A 91 -8.35 -8.28 -1.82
N VAL A 92 -9.47 -8.89 -1.48
CA VAL A 92 -10.80 -8.38 -1.80
C VAL A 92 -11.46 -7.88 -0.53
N VAL A 93 -12.03 -6.68 -0.60
CA VAL A 93 -12.73 -6.07 0.52
C VAL A 93 -14.21 -6.06 0.21
N ARG A 94 -14.98 -6.74 1.07
CA ARG A 94 -16.43 -6.72 1.04
C ARG A 94 -16.92 -5.91 2.22
N TRP A 95 -17.79 -4.97 1.92
CA TRP A 95 -18.38 -4.11 2.91
C TRP A 95 -19.77 -3.70 2.46
N GLN A 96 -20.75 -4.00 3.30
CA GLN A 96 -22.10 -3.49 3.12
C GLN A 96 -22.16 -2.11 3.75
N ARG A 97 -22.16 -1.08 2.90
CA ARG A 97 -22.22 0.31 3.34
C ARG A 97 -23.52 0.56 4.11
N PRO A 98 -23.46 1.12 5.33
CA PRO A 98 -24.64 1.62 6.01
C PRO A 98 -25.31 2.75 5.22
N ALA A 99 -26.65 2.75 5.17
CA ALA A 99 -27.43 3.70 4.37
C ALA A 99 -27.23 5.18 4.78
N VAL A 100 -26.79 5.42 6.00
CA VAL A 100 -26.63 6.75 6.59
C VAL A 100 -25.25 6.90 7.22
N GLY A 101 -24.85 8.16 7.40
CA GLY A 101 -23.62 8.54 8.05
C GLY A 101 -22.46 8.79 7.09
N ARG A 102 -21.41 9.39 7.64
CA ARG A 102 -20.11 9.54 6.97
C ARG A 102 -19.21 8.38 7.36
N TRP A 103 -18.48 7.85 6.39
CA TRP A 103 -17.66 6.67 6.57
C TRP A 103 -16.29 6.83 5.92
N VAL A 104 -15.29 6.26 6.55
CA VAL A 104 -13.95 6.04 6.00
C VAL A 104 -13.56 4.59 6.24
N LEU A 105 -12.88 3.97 5.28
CA LEU A 105 -12.28 2.66 5.48
C LEU A 105 -10.82 2.83 5.83
N VAL A 106 -10.39 2.21 6.93
CA VAL A 106 -9.01 2.20 7.39
C VAL A 106 -8.48 0.79 7.17
N ILE A 107 -7.63 0.64 6.16
CA ILE A 107 -7.10 -0.66 5.74
C ILE A 107 -5.61 -0.67 6.05
N ASN A 108 -5.20 -1.58 6.92
CA ASN A 108 -3.83 -1.75 7.35
C ASN A 108 -3.20 -2.94 6.64
N SER A 109 -1.94 -2.79 6.24
CA SER A 109 -1.09 -3.90 5.80
C SER A 109 0.15 -3.97 6.70
N GLY A 110 0.62 -5.18 6.95
CA GLY A 110 1.72 -5.39 7.88
C GLY A 110 2.22 -6.82 7.90
N MET A 111 3.23 -7.07 8.73
CA MET A 111 3.74 -8.41 9.00
C MET A 111 3.98 -8.58 10.49
N GLN A 112 3.75 -9.79 11.01
CA GLN A 112 4.06 -10.17 12.39
C GLN A 112 3.45 -9.20 13.45
N GLY A 113 2.24 -8.71 13.21
CA GLY A 113 1.53 -7.80 14.13
C GLY A 113 1.95 -6.33 14.05
N VAL A 114 2.93 -5.99 13.21
CA VAL A 114 3.36 -4.60 12.97
C VAL A 114 2.66 -4.07 11.72
N THR A 115 2.05 -2.87 11.83
CA THR A 115 1.47 -2.18 10.67
C THR A 115 2.55 -1.40 9.93
N ASP A 116 2.71 -1.71 8.65
CA ASP A 116 3.71 -1.11 7.77
C ASP A 116 3.11 0.07 6.98
N ALA A 117 1.89 -0.09 6.47
CA ALA A 117 1.22 0.90 5.65
C ALA A 117 -0.30 0.87 5.87
N THR A 118 -0.91 2.05 5.89
CA THR A 118 -2.36 2.23 5.98
C THR A 118 -2.88 2.92 4.74
N ALA A 119 -3.93 2.37 4.13
CA ALA A 119 -4.76 3.08 3.16
C ALA A 119 -6.01 3.58 3.88
N VAL A 120 -6.33 4.86 3.67
CA VAL A 120 -7.56 5.49 4.13
C VAL A 120 -8.43 5.80 2.92
N VAL A 121 -9.62 5.21 2.88
CA VAL A 121 -10.56 5.32 1.76
C VAL A 121 -11.77 6.11 2.23
N GLU A 122 -11.92 7.35 1.76
CA GLU A 122 -13.09 8.15 2.09
C GLU A 122 -14.28 7.75 1.21
N ILE A 123 -15.46 7.64 1.81
CA ILE A 123 -16.67 7.21 1.11
C ILE A 123 -17.57 8.41 0.88
N SER A 124 -17.97 8.60 -0.37
CA SER A 124 -18.87 9.69 -0.77
C SER A 124 -20.27 9.49 -0.17
N PRO A 125 -21.10 10.55 -0.10
CA PRO A 125 -22.51 10.41 0.29
C PRO A 125 -23.29 9.43 -0.59
N THR A 126 -22.90 9.23 -1.85
CA THR A 126 -23.53 8.27 -2.77
C THR A 126 -23.02 6.84 -2.61
N GLY A 127 -21.93 6.64 -1.85
CA GLY A 127 -21.42 5.32 -1.47
C GLY A 127 -20.32 4.79 -2.36
N THR A 128 -19.79 5.65 -3.22
CA THR A 128 -18.59 5.39 -4.01
C THR A 128 -17.34 5.80 -3.24
N VAL A 129 -16.17 5.34 -3.69
CA VAL A 129 -14.90 5.88 -3.19
C VAL A 129 -14.78 7.34 -3.64
N ALA A 130 -14.58 8.24 -2.68
CA ALA A 130 -14.36 9.67 -2.91
C ALA A 130 -12.86 9.99 -3.04
N SER A 131 -12.05 9.39 -2.17
CA SER A 131 -10.59 9.56 -2.17
C SER A 131 -9.92 8.30 -1.61
N VAL A 132 -8.66 8.11 -1.99
CA VAL A 132 -7.76 7.14 -1.36
C VAL A 132 -6.49 7.88 -0.98
N THR A 133 -6.13 7.82 0.30
CA THR A 133 -4.90 8.40 0.83
C THR A 133 -4.08 7.33 1.51
N VAL A 134 -2.78 7.27 1.23
CA VAL A 134 -1.80 6.51 2.02
C VAL A 134 -0.98 7.53 2.80
N PRO A 135 -1.19 7.68 4.13
CA PRO A 135 -0.41 8.59 4.94
C PRO A 135 1.06 8.18 4.94
N THR A 136 1.92 9.16 4.73
CA THR A 136 3.37 8.98 4.62
C THR A 136 4.11 9.92 5.56
N ARG A 137 5.36 9.57 5.86
CA ARG A 137 6.35 10.42 6.55
C ARG A 137 7.62 10.46 5.73
N ALA A 138 8.35 11.58 5.80
CA ALA A 138 9.70 11.64 5.27
C ALA A 138 10.62 10.71 6.06
N ILE A 139 11.52 10.03 5.35
CA ILE A 139 12.63 9.27 5.89
C ILE A 139 13.94 9.83 5.29
N SER A 140 15.09 9.22 5.60
CA SER A 140 16.38 9.73 5.10
C SER A 140 16.42 9.82 3.57
N ASP A 141 17.32 10.66 3.06
CA ASP A 141 17.66 10.73 1.63
C ASP A 141 16.50 11.15 0.70
N GLY A 142 15.51 11.89 1.24
CA GLY A 142 14.38 12.43 0.48
C GLY A 142 13.28 11.41 0.16
N TRP A 143 13.37 10.20 0.72
CA TRP A 143 12.35 9.18 0.57
C TRP A 143 11.16 9.42 1.50
N ILE A 144 10.03 8.82 1.15
CA ILE A 144 8.85 8.75 2.01
C ILE A 144 8.60 7.29 2.39
N SER A 145 8.01 7.06 3.55
CA SER A 145 7.56 5.75 3.97
C SER A 145 6.12 5.85 4.48
N PRO A 146 5.24 4.89 4.16
CA PRO A 146 3.92 4.85 4.78
C PRO A 146 4.00 4.83 6.30
N ARG A 147 2.92 5.29 6.93
CA ARG A 147 2.76 5.26 8.38
C ARG A 147 1.35 4.82 8.75
N PRO A 148 1.17 4.29 9.97
CA PRO A 148 -0.15 4.15 10.56
C PRO A 148 -0.88 5.49 10.66
N VAL A 149 -2.21 5.44 10.58
CA VAL A 149 -3.09 6.59 10.86
C VAL A 149 -3.49 6.60 12.33
N ALA A 150 -3.47 7.76 12.97
CA ALA A 150 -3.87 7.91 14.37
C ALA A 150 -5.40 8.02 14.49
N ALA A 151 -5.95 7.62 15.65
CA ALA A 151 -7.39 7.73 15.92
C ALA A 151 -7.93 9.16 15.76
N ALA A 152 -7.18 10.16 16.21
CA ALA A 152 -7.56 11.57 16.07
C ALA A 152 -7.60 12.04 14.60
N GLU A 153 -6.78 11.45 13.72
CA GLU A 153 -6.82 11.74 12.29
C GLU A 153 -8.06 11.14 11.62
N ILE A 154 -8.48 9.94 12.06
CA ILE A 154 -9.74 9.34 11.65
C ILE A 154 -10.92 10.23 12.09
N ASP A 155 -10.90 10.70 13.34
CA ASP A 155 -11.96 11.57 13.86
C ASP A 155 -12.02 12.91 13.10
N ALA A 156 -10.87 13.47 12.72
CA ALA A 156 -10.79 14.66 11.89
C ALA A 156 -11.39 14.44 10.48
N LEU A 157 -11.14 13.29 9.85
CA LEU A 157 -11.77 12.91 8.57
C LEU A 157 -13.28 12.79 8.68
N LEU A 158 -13.76 12.19 9.77
CA LEU A 158 -15.19 12.07 10.05
C LEU A 158 -15.84 13.45 10.28
N GLN A 159 -15.07 14.46 10.64
CA GLN A 159 -15.50 15.87 10.69
C GLN A 159 -15.33 16.61 9.36
N GLY A 160 -14.70 15.99 8.35
CA GLY A 160 -14.55 16.54 6.99
C GLY A 160 -13.23 17.25 6.73
N ARG A 161 -12.22 17.02 7.58
CA ARG A 161 -10.86 17.49 7.35
C ARG A 161 -10.12 16.48 6.48
N SER A 162 -9.12 16.94 5.74
CA SER A 162 -8.25 16.08 4.94
C SER A 162 -7.07 15.55 5.75
N LEU A 163 -6.54 14.39 5.36
CA LEU A 163 -5.28 13.88 5.88
C LEU A 163 -4.08 14.63 5.30
N ALA A 164 -3.04 14.78 6.12
CA ALA A 164 -1.74 15.24 5.65
C ALA A 164 -0.87 14.03 5.25
N SER A 165 -0.31 14.08 4.05
CA SER A 165 0.68 13.12 3.55
C SER A 165 1.91 13.87 3.03
N ALA A 166 3.10 13.36 3.36
CA ALA A 166 4.34 13.86 2.79
C ALA A 166 4.46 13.41 1.32
N GLY A 167 4.56 14.37 0.40
CA GLY A 167 4.89 14.08 -1.00
C GLY A 167 6.37 13.75 -1.15
N MET A 168 6.70 12.88 -2.12
CA MET A 168 8.09 12.72 -2.54
C MET A 168 8.54 14.02 -3.24
N GLN A 169 9.64 14.62 -2.80
CA GLN A 169 10.27 15.68 -3.58
C GLN A 169 10.97 15.03 -4.77
N TYR A 170 10.31 14.99 -5.92
CA TYR A 170 10.95 14.57 -7.15
C TYR A 170 12.02 15.60 -7.51
N ARG A 171 13.28 15.35 -7.12
CA ARG A 171 14.43 16.04 -7.71
C ARG A 171 14.60 15.47 -9.12
N ALA A 172 13.96 16.11 -10.10
CA ALA A 172 14.34 15.92 -11.49
C ALA A 172 15.83 16.30 -11.58
N ASN A 173 16.69 15.31 -11.88
CA ASN A 173 18.06 15.60 -12.27
C ASN A 173 17.99 16.52 -13.50
N ARG A 174 18.37 17.79 -13.32
CA ARG A 174 18.73 18.70 -14.42
C ARG A 174 20.20 18.50 -14.76
#